data_AF-A0A9D2HLC1-F1
#
_entry.id   AF-A0A9D2HLC1-F1
#
_cell.length_a   1.000
_cell.length_b   1.000
_cell.length_c   1.000
_cell.angle_alpha   90.00
_cell.angle_beta   90.00
_cell.angle_gamma   90.00
#
_symmetry.space_group_name_H-M   'P 1'
#
loop_
_entity.id
_entity.type
_entity.pdbx_description
1 polymer ?
#
loop_
_entity_poly.entity_id
_entity_poly.type
_entity_poly.pdbx_seq_one_letter_code
_entity_poly.pdbx_strand_id
1 'polypeptide(L)'
;MSNDFHDYVRRWHAAFPRLRDVRWEEGGWLSNAYCPDCRFCCGPQDSATPFPMPLLPSQYRPGLEEDFYLLDATTPCLDERGCKSCGPQGCRLPRPRRPVACGLFPVVLTQAGLFLYQCCPAALHLPLRDWLELGERIRDWLLTLAPSDRQRLCLPLAAETLAEKYICLHLPVALENA
;
A
#
# COMPACT_ATOMS: atom_id res chain seq x y z
N MET A 1 19.59 -5.38 -11.68
CA MET A 1 19.93 -3.98 -12.02
C MET A 1 19.41 -3.12 -10.89
N SER A 2 20.29 -2.39 -10.20
CA SER A 2 19.89 -1.42 -9.17
C SER A 2 19.15 -0.27 -9.84
N ASN A 3 17.82 -0.32 -9.85
CA ASN A 3 17.01 0.84 -10.19
C ASN A 3 17.24 1.87 -9.09
N ASP A 4 18.06 2.87 -9.38
CA ASP A 4 18.42 3.93 -8.45
C ASP A 4 17.15 4.70 -8.05
N PHE A 5 17.03 5.07 -6.77
CA PHE A 5 15.94 5.91 -6.28
C PHE A 5 15.79 7.17 -7.16
N HIS A 6 16.91 7.68 -7.67
CA HIS A 6 16.95 8.78 -8.62
C HIS A 6 16.22 8.51 -9.95
N ASP A 7 16.23 7.28 -10.46
CA ASP A 7 15.48 6.90 -11.66
C ASP A 7 13.97 6.90 -11.41
N TYR A 8 13.55 6.41 -10.25
CA TYR A 8 12.16 6.51 -9.80
C TYR A 8 11.71 7.97 -9.73
N VAL A 9 12.51 8.82 -9.09
CA VAL A 9 12.23 10.26 -8.97
C VAL A 9 12.11 10.93 -10.34
N ARG A 10 13.10 10.74 -11.23
CA ARG A 10 13.07 11.34 -12.59
C ARG A 10 11.86 10.91 -13.39
N ARG A 11 11.55 9.62 -13.41
CA ARG A 11 10.38 9.07 -14.11
C ARG A 11 9.09 9.65 -13.58
N TRP A 12 8.93 9.73 -12.26
CA TRP A 12 7.69 10.21 -11.67
C TRP A 12 7.49 11.71 -11.85
N HIS A 13 8.54 12.53 -11.79
CA HIS A 13 8.41 13.95 -12.12
C HIS A 13 8.03 14.18 -13.59
N ALA A 14 8.56 13.39 -14.52
CA ALA A 14 8.17 13.48 -15.93
C ALA A 14 6.72 13.05 -16.17
N ALA A 15 6.27 11.97 -15.51
CA ALA A 15 4.92 11.44 -15.66
C ALA A 15 3.86 12.30 -14.94
N PHE A 16 4.23 12.97 -13.84
CA PHE A 16 3.32 13.74 -12.99
C PHE A 16 3.84 15.16 -12.75
N PRO A 17 3.87 16.02 -13.79
CA PRO A 17 4.42 17.38 -13.69
C PRO A 17 3.57 18.32 -12.82
N ARG A 18 2.39 17.87 -12.37
CA ARG A 18 1.48 18.63 -11.50
C ARG A 18 1.11 17.79 -10.29
N LEU A 19 1.00 18.45 -9.15
CA LEU A 19 0.48 17.85 -7.92
C LEU A 19 -0.93 17.31 -8.17
N ARG A 20 -1.21 16.14 -7.60
CA ARG A 20 -2.53 15.52 -7.60
C ARG A 20 -2.94 15.22 -6.17
N ASP A 21 -4.24 15.18 -5.96
CA ASP A 21 -4.80 15.02 -4.63
C ASP A 21 -4.60 13.60 -4.07
N VAL A 22 -4.32 13.53 -2.77
CA VAL A 22 -4.34 12.31 -1.98
C VAL A 22 -5.08 12.61 -0.70
N ARG A 23 -6.15 11.85 -0.44
CA ARG A 23 -7.01 12.10 0.70
C ARG A 23 -7.52 10.82 1.31
N TRP A 24 -7.78 10.85 2.60
CA TRP A 24 -8.46 9.78 3.31
C TRP A 24 -9.97 9.92 3.14
N GLU A 25 -10.61 8.88 2.64
CA GLU A 25 -12.06 8.82 2.40
C GLU A 25 -12.80 8.22 3.61
N GLU A 26 -14.04 8.64 3.80
CA GLU A 26 -14.97 8.03 4.73
C GLU A 26 -15.25 6.59 4.28
N GLY A 27 -14.69 5.61 5.00
CA GLY A 27 -14.74 4.19 4.63
C GLY A 27 -13.45 3.42 4.86
N GLY A 28 -12.34 4.12 5.12
CA GLY A 28 -11.10 3.45 5.55
C GLY A 28 -10.05 3.26 4.45
N TRP A 29 -10.00 4.14 3.46
CA TRP A 29 -9.03 4.04 2.36
C TRP A 29 -8.52 5.40 1.89
N LEU A 30 -7.29 5.41 1.39
CA LEU A 30 -6.72 6.49 0.61
C LEU A 30 -7.32 6.53 -0.79
N SER A 31 -7.83 7.69 -1.17
CA SER A 31 -8.02 8.07 -2.56
C SER A 31 -6.75 8.74 -3.06
N ASN A 32 -6.04 8.06 -3.95
CA ASN A 32 -4.76 8.52 -4.50
C ASN A 32 -4.91 8.74 -6.01
N ALA A 33 -4.94 10.00 -6.45
CA ALA A 33 -5.16 10.38 -7.84
C ALA A 33 -3.98 10.06 -8.78
N TYR A 34 -2.86 9.56 -8.25
CA TYR A 34 -1.74 9.05 -9.06
C TYR A 34 -1.95 7.60 -9.51
N CYS A 35 -2.71 6.80 -8.75
CA CYS A 35 -2.81 5.35 -8.94
C CYS A 35 -3.27 4.88 -10.33
N PRO A 36 -4.29 5.49 -10.98
CA PRO A 36 -4.75 5.05 -12.30
C PRO A 36 -3.65 5.06 -13.36
N ASP A 37 -2.76 6.04 -13.29
CA ASP A 37 -1.71 6.27 -14.29
C ASP A 37 -0.38 5.64 -13.89
N CYS A 38 -0.01 5.69 -12.60
CA CYS A 38 1.29 5.16 -12.17
C CYS A 38 1.30 3.63 -12.15
N ARG A 39 0.13 3.02 -11.90
CA ARG A 39 -0.08 1.57 -11.75
C ARG A 39 0.87 0.90 -10.77
N PHE A 40 1.56 1.66 -9.92
CA PHE A 40 2.57 1.12 -9.02
C PHE A 40 1.97 0.11 -8.03
N CYS A 41 0.76 0.35 -7.54
CA CYS A 41 0.09 -0.52 -6.57
C CYS A 41 -0.67 -1.72 -7.20
N CYS A 42 -0.61 -1.92 -8.52
CA CYS A 42 -1.35 -3.02 -9.17
C CYS A 42 -0.68 -3.60 -10.42
N GLY A 43 0.23 -2.89 -11.07
CA GLY A 43 0.97 -3.36 -12.24
C GLY A 43 2.17 -4.23 -11.86
N PRO A 44 2.92 -4.72 -12.86
CA PRO A 44 4.18 -5.43 -12.67
C PRO A 44 5.16 -4.66 -11.76
N GLN A 45 5.71 -5.35 -10.76
CA GLN A 45 6.76 -4.81 -9.89
C GLN A 45 8.16 -5.11 -10.47
N ASP A 46 9.19 -4.43 -9.97
CA ASP A 46 10.59 -4.71 -10.31
C ASP A 46 11.23 -5.79 -9.41
N SER A 47 10.40 -6.52 -8.66
CA SER A 47 10.82 -7.60 -7.77
C SER A 47 9.96 -8.84 -7.96
N ALA A 48 10.62 -10.00 -8.04
CA ALA A 48 9.97 -11.31 -8.00
C ALA A 48 9.56 -11.71 -6.57
N THR A 49 10.04 -11.01 -5.53
CA THR A 49 9.66 -11.27 -4.15
C THR A 49 8.22 -10.81 -3.93
N PRO A 50 7.28 -11.70 -3.56
CA PRO A 50 5.89 -11.30 -3.41
C PRO A 50 5.69 -10.34 -2.24
N PHE A 51 5.02 -9.23 -2.51
CA PHE A 51 4.48 -8.35 -1.48
C PHE A 51 3.14 -8.90 -0.99
N PRO A 52 3.03 -9.39 0.26
CA PRO A 52 1.79 -9.96 0.77
C PRO A 52 0.76 -8.86 1.08
N MET A 53 -0.50 -9.14 0.78
CA MET A 53 -1.65 -8.26 1.06
C MET A 53 -2.74 -9.05 1.82
N PRO A 54 -2.51 -9.42 3.09
CA PRO A 54 -3.45 -10.24 3.86
C PRO A 54 -4.85 -9.63 3.88
N LEU A 55 -5.86 -10.49 3.78
CA LEU A 55 -7.26 -10.09 3.79
C LEU A 55 -7.84 -10.08 5.21
N LEU A 56 -8.66 -9.08 5.53
CA LEU A 56 -9.54 -9.17 6.69
C LEU A 56 -10.61 -10.25 6.46
N PRO A 57 -11.17 -10.85 7.53
CA PRO A 57 -12.24 -11.86 7.39
C PRO A 57 -13.43 -11.38 6.56
N SER A 58 -13.76 -10.09 6.64
CA SER A 58 -14.83 -9.45 5.86
C SER A 58 -14.55 -9.34 4.36
N GLN A 59 -13.30 -9.57 3.93
CA GLN A 59 -12.89 -9.49 2.52
C GLN A 59 -12.86 -10.85 1.84
N TYR A 60 -13.09 -11.94 2.58
CA TYR A 60 -13.17 -13.27 1.99
C TYR A 60 -14.40 -13.37 1.09
N ARG A 61 -14.16 -13.74 -0.17
CA ARG A 61 -15.20 -13.97 -1.17
C ARG A 61 -14.78 -15.04 -2.16
N PRO A 62 -15.73 -15.77 -2.77
CA PRO A 62 -15.44 -16.68 -3.87
C PRO A 62 -14.77 -15.97 -5.05
N GLY A 63 -13.89 -16.67 -5.77
CA GLY A 63 -13.24 -16.19 -6.99
C GLY A 63 -12.11 -15.17 -6.76
N LEU A 64 -11.52 -15.12 -5.57
CA LEU A 64 -10.41 -14.21 -5.26
C LEU A 64 -9.19 -14.46 -6.18
N GLU A 65 -8.98 -15.72 -6.54
CA GLU A 65 -7.94 -16.20 -7.46
C GLU A 65 -8.13 -15.71 -8.90
N GLU A 66 -9.32 -15.27 -9.30
CA GLU A 66 -9.56 -14.64 -10.60
C GLU A 66 -8.97 -13.22 -10.64
N ASP A 67 -8.95 -12.56 -9.48
CA ASP A 67 -8.55 -11.17 -9.31
C ASP A 67 -7.07 -11.01 -8.90
N PHE A 68 -6.53 -11.98 -8.16
CA PHE A 68 -5.19 -11.90 -7.59
C PHE A 68 -4.38 -13.19 -7.78
N TYR A 69 -3.06 -13.04 -7.74
CA TYR A 69 -2.19 -14.15 -7.38
C TYR A 69 -2.23 -14.31 -5.85
N LEU A 70 -2.25 -15.54 -5.37
CA LEU A 70 -2.41 -15.87 -3.96
C LEU A 70 -1.18 -16.62 -3.45
N LEU A 71 -0.66 -16.23 -2.29
CA LEU A 71 0.35 -16.98 -1.53
C LEU A 71 -0.29 -18.15 -0.76
N ASP A 72 -1.51 -17.90 -0.27
CA ASP A 72 -2.37 -18.86 0.41
C ASP A 72 -3.84 -18.43 0.24
N ALA A 73 -4.78 -19.18 0.81
CA ALA A 73 -6.21 -18.92 0.67
C ALA A 73 -6.68 -17.53 1.18
N THR A 74 -5.86 -16.84 1.97
CA THR A 74 -6.17 -15.59 2.65
C THR A 74 -5.26 -14.42 2.29
N THR A 75 -4.21 -14.68 1.50
CA THR A 75 -3.15 -13.69 1.23
C THR A 75 -2.92 -13.53 -0.28
N PRO A 76 -3.60 -12.56 -0.93
CA PRO A 76 -3.17 -12.01 -2.20
C PRO A 76 -1.74 -11.48 -2.16
N CYS A 77 -1.08 -11.45 -3.31
CA CYS A 77 0.23 -10.83 -3.45
C CYS A 77 0.38 -9.99 -4.72
N LEU A 78 1.37 -9.09 -4.67
CA LEU A 78 1.83 -8.29 -5.78
C LEU A 78 3.32 -8.56 -6.00
N ASP A 79 3.71 -8.92 -7.23
CA ASP A 79 5.09 -9.19 -7.63
C ASP A 79 5.33 -8.73 -9.08
N GLU A 80 6.39 -9.23 -9.72
CA GLU A 80 6.74 -8.94 -11.12
C GLU A 80 5.63 -9.21 -12.13
N ARG A 81 4.62 -10.03 -11.81
CA ARG A 81 3.47 -10.29 -12.68
C ARG A 81 2.41 -9.19 -12.56
N GLY A 82 2.42 -8.45 -11.45
CA GLY A 82 1.35 -7.53 -11.07
C GLY A 82 0.09 -8.25 -10.60
N CYS A 83 -0.99 -7.48 -10.41
CA CYS A 83 -2.32 -7.99 -10.06
C CYS A 83 -3.09 -8.39 -11.32
N LYS A 84 -3.82 -9.51 -11.30
CA LYS A 84 -4.65 -9.96 -12.44
C LYS A 84 -5.77 -8.96 -12.76
N SER A 85 -6.28 -8.26 -11.74
CA SER A 85 -7.24 -7.17 -11.94
C SER A 85 -6.63 -5.89 -12.52
N CYS A 86 -5.31 -5.79 -12.73
CA CYS A 86 -4.71 -4.64 -13.40
C CYS A 86 -5.15 -4.57 -14.86
N GLY A 87 -5.68 -3.41 -15.28
CA GLY A 87 -6.01 -3.10 -16.65
C GLY A 87 -5.19 -1.93 -17.20
N PRO A 88 -5.51 -1.46 -18.43
CA PRO A 88 -4.82 -0.34 -19.06
C PRO A 88 -4.86 0.96 -18.24
N GLN A 89 -5.93 1.17 -17.45
CA GLN A 89 -6.16 2.36 -16.61
C GLN A 89 -6.01 2.05 -15.10
N GLY A 90 -5.19 1.07 -14.75
CA GLY A 90 -4.99 0.63 -13.38
C GLY A 90 -5.96 -0.46 -12.94
N CYS A 91 -6.15 -0.60 -11.62
CA CYS A 91 -6.95 -1.69 -11.05
C CYS A 91 -8.42 -1.60 -11.48
N ARG A 92 -8.93 -2.66 -12.13
CA ARG A 92 -10.31 -2.78 -12.63
C ARG A 92 -11.33 -3.04 -11.52
N LEU A 93 -10.89 -3.44 -10.33
CA LEU A 93 -11.80 -3.74 -9.23
C LEU A 93 -12.36 -2.48 -8.59
N PRO A 94 -13.65 -2.47 -8.22
CA PRO A 94 -14.18 -1.43 -7.33
C PRO A 94 -13.49 -1.54 -5.96
N ARG A 95 -13.33 -0.41 -5.26
CA ARG A 95 -12.60 -0.33 -3.97
C ARG A 95 -13.03 -1.40 -2.94
N PRO A 96 -14.33 -1.67 -2.70
CA PRO A 96 -14.75 -2.67 -1.71
C PRO A 96 -14.29 -4.10 -2.01
N ARG A 97 -13.87 -4.39 -3.25
CA ARG A 97 -13.37 -5.71 -3.67
C ARG A 97 -11.86 -5.85 -3.58
N ARG A 98 -11.14 -4.78 -3.22
CA ARG A 98 -9.68 -4.76 -3.11
C ARG A 98 -9.25 -5.09 -1.67
N PRO A 99 -8.09 -5.75 -1.48
CA PRO A 99 -7.45 -5.89 -0.17
C PRO A 99 -7.31 -4.56 0.56
N VAL A 100 -7.38 -4.56 1.90
CA VAL A 100 -7.19 -3.33 2.70
C VAL A 100 -5.83 -2.70 2.40
N ALA A 101 -4.79 -3.53 2.22
CA ALA A 101 -3.45 -3.07 1.84
C ALA A 101 -3.46 -2.18 0.58
N CYS A 102 -4.30 -2.49 -0.42
CA CYS A 102 -4.44 -1.64 -1.62
C CYS A 102 -5.09 -0.28 -1.31
N GLY A 103 -5.94 -0.22 -0.28
CA GLY A 103 -6.57 1.01 0.20
C GLY A 103 -5.67 1.84 1.12
N LEU A 104 -4.70 1.23 1.79
CA LEU A 104 -3.73 1.94 2.64
C LEU A 104 -2.48 2.40 1.87
N PHE A 105 -2.14 1.72 0.77
CA PHE A 105 -0.96 2.02 -0.03
C PHE A 105 -0.94 3.50 -0.48
N PRO A 106 0.19 4.23 -0.34
CA PRO A 106 1.56 3.75 -0.08
C PRO A 106 1.95 3.60 1.40
N VAL A 107 1.02 3.70 2.34
CA VAL A 107 1.28 3.46 3.76
C VAL A 107 1.12 1.98 4.08
N VAL A 108 2.05 1.43 4.85
CA VAL A 108 2.00 0.05 5.35
C VAL A 108 2.08 0.02 6.87
N LEU A 109 1.43 -0.98 7.46
CA LEU A 109 1.52 -1.29 8.89
C LEU A 109 2.63 -2.31 9.12
N THR A 110 3.52 -2.04 10.07
CA THR A 110 4.56 -2.96 10.53
C THR A 110 4.59 -3.03 12.06
N GLN A 111 5.44 -3.91 12.61
CA GLN A 111 5.63 -4.03 14.06
C GLN A 111 6.13 -2.72 14.71
N ALA A 112 6.84 -1.87 13.94
CA ALA A 112 7.34 -0.59 14.41
C ALA A 112 6.35 0.57 14.22
N GLY A 113 5.18 0.34 13.61
CA GLY A 113 4.17 1.35 13.33
C GLY A 113 3.93 1.57 11.82
N LEU A 114 3.53 2.79 11.46
CA LEU A 114 3.24 3.16 10.06
C LEU A 114 4.49 3.63 9.31
N PHE A 115 4.63 3.12 8.09
CA PHE A 115 5.72 3.44 7.17
C PHE A 115 5.18 3.81 5.80
N LEU A 116 5.78 4.82 5.17
CA LEU A 116 5.43 5.31 3.85
C LEU A 116 6.43 4.80 2.80
N TYR A 117 5.95 4.16 1.74
CA TYR A 117 6.82 3.68 0.66
C TYR A 117 7.34 4.83 -0.21
N GLN A 118 8.65 5.08 -0.17
CA GLN A 118 9.24 6.32 -0.70
C GLN A 118 9.24 6.42 -2.22
N CYS A 119 9.20 5.29 -2.94
CA CYS A 119 9.20 5.28 -4.41
C CYS A 119 7.81 5.46 -5.01
N CYS A 120 6.76 5.60 -4.19
CA CYS A 120 5.43 5.95 -4.68
C CYS A 120 5.43 7.39 -5.21
N PRO A 121 4.87 7.67 -6.41
CA PRO A 121 4.80 9.05 -6.91
C PRO A 121 4.07 9.99 -5.96
N ALA A 122 3.06 9.51 -5.24
CA ALA A 122 2.37 10.29 -4.23
C ALA A 122 3.28 10.64 -3.05
N ALA A 123 4.13 9.71 -2.59
CA ALA A 123 5.11 9.95 -1.53
C ALA A 123 6.16 11.00 -1.94
N LEU A 124 6.54 11.02 -3.21
CA LEU A 124 7.53 11.97 -3.73
C LEU A 124 6.99 13.39 -3.92
N HIS A 125 5.71 13.54 -4.27
CA HIS A 125 5.13 14.84 -4.65
C HIS A 125 4.43 15.54 -3.49
N LEU A 126 3.86 14.79 -2.54
CA LEU A 126 3.21 15.39 -1.37
C LEU A 126 4.23 15.69 -0.27
N PRO A 127 4.14 16.85 0.39
CA PRO A 127 4.93 17.14 1.58
C PRO A 127 4.76 16.08 2.66
N LEU A 128 5.85 15.76 3.39
CA LEU A 128 5.81 14.76 4.46
C LEU A 128 4.79 15.11 5.56
N ARG A 129 4.57 16.40 5.85
CA ARG A 129 3.56 16.82 6.83
C ARG A 129 2.14 16.36 6.46
N ASP A 130 1.80 16.40 5.17
CA ASP A 130 0.48 16.01 4.67
C ASP A 130 0.34 14.47 4.82
N TRP A 131 1.44 13.73 4.65
CA TRP A 131 1.48 12.30 4.94
C TRP A 131 1.37 11.95 6.42
N LEU A 132 1.90 12.78 7.32
CA LEU A 132 1.70 12.59 8.77
C LEU A 132 0.23 12.77 9.13
N GLU A 133 -0.45 13.79 8.61
CA GLU A 133 -1.89 14.00 8.82
C GLU A 133 -2.72 12.82 8.27
N LEU A 134 -2.41 12.35 7.06
CA LEU A 134 -3.06 11.16 6.50
C LEU A 134 -2.74 9.90 7.32
N GLY A 135 -1.50 9.77 7.80
CA GLY A 135 -1.04 8.70 8.65
C GLY A 135 -1.80 8.62 9.97
N GLU A 136 -2.11 9.76 10.59
CA GLU A 136 -2.93 9.81 11.81
C GLU A 136 -4.32 9.27 11.56
N ARG A 137 -4.96 9.67 10.45
CA ARG A 137 -6.29 9.16 10.06
C ARG A 137 -6.27 7.65 9.78
N ILE A 138 -5.19 7.15 9.16
CA ILE A 138 -4.96 5.72 8.93
C ILE A 138 -4.82 4.99 10.26
N ARG A 139 -3.98 5.50 11.17
CA ARG A 139 -3.77 4.93 12.51
C ARG A 139 -5.08 4.85 13.27
N ASP A 140 -5.83 5.96 13.31
CA ASP A 140 -7.08 6.03 14.06
C ASP A 140 -8.10 5.03 13.51
N TRP A 141 -8.17 4.86 12.18
CA TRP A 141 -8.98 3.81 11.56
C TRP A 141 -8.49 2.40 11.91
N LEU A 142 -7.19 2.11 11.84
CA LEU A 142 -6.63 0.82 12.22
C LEU A 142 -6.96 0.47 13.68
N LEU A 143 -6.95 1.46 14.57
CA LEU A 143 -7.31 1.27 15.98
C LEU A 143 -8.79 0.93 16.20
N THR A 144 -9.67 1.18 15.23
CA THR A 144 -11.07 0.70 15.27
C THR A 144 -11.22 -0.79 14.97
N LEU A 145 -10.22 -1.43 14.33
CA LEU A 145 -10.24 -2.85 14.03
C LEU A 145 -10.02 -3.70 15.29
N ALA A 146 -10.27 -5.02 15.20
CA ALA A 146 -9.84 -5.94 16.24
C ALA A 146 -8.30 -6.03 16.28
N PRO A 147 -7.67 -6.28 17.44
CA PRO A 147 -6.23 -6.52 17.54
C PRO A 147 -5.74 -7.62 16.57
N SER A 148 -6.48 -8.73 16.49
CA SER A 148 -6.17 -9.83 15.56
C SER A 148 -6.17 -9.41 14.08
N ASP A 149 -7.03 -8.46 13.71
CA ASP A 149 -7.11 -7.93 12.35
C ASP A 149 -5.93 -6.99 12.07
N ARG A 150 -5.55 -6.14 13.02
CA ARG A 150 -4.32 -5.33 12.90
C ARG A 150 -3.09 -6.20 12.79
N GLN A 151 -2.98 -7.24 13.62
CA GLN A 151 -1.87 -8.19 13.58
C GLN A 151 -1.80 -8.91 12.22
N ARG A 152 -2.95 -9.26 11.63
CA ARG A 152 -3.00 -9.84 10.29
C ARG A 152 -2.54 -8.86 9.20
N LEU A 153 -2.89 -7.58 9.31
CA LEU A 153 -2.48 -6.54 8.34
C LEU A 153 -1.00 -6.13 8.50
N CYS A 154 -0.37 -6.46 9.62
CA CYS A 154 1.02 -6.12 9.91
C CYS A 154 1.98 -6.91 9.01
N LEU A 155 2.82 -6.19 8.27
CA LEU A 155 3.82 -6.80 7.40
C LEU A 155 5.11 -7.13 8.17
N PRO A 156 5.67 -8.34 8.03
CA PRO A 156 6.92 -8.74 8.68
C PRO A 156 8.14 -8.24 7.87
N LEU A 157 8.30 -6.92 7.77
CA LEU A 157 9.41 -6.30 7.05
C LEU A 157 10.67 -6.21 7.92
N ALA A 158 11.81 -6.61 7.37
CA ALA A 158 13.10 -6.48 8.04
C ALA A 158 13.53 -5.00 8.18
N ALA A 159 14.31 -4.68 9.21
CA ALA A 159 14.74 -3.31 9.50
C ALA A 159 15.53 -2.69 8.33
N GLU A 160 16.32 -3.50 7.63
CA GLU A 160 17.09 -3.09 6.45
C GLU A 160 16.16 -2.71 5.30
N THR A 161 15.08 -3.46 5.10
CA THR A 161 14.07 -3.16 4.08
C THR A 161 13.35 -1.86 4.39
N LEU A 162 13.02 -1.64 5.67
CA LEU A 162 12.39 -0.40 6.13
C LEU A 162 13.31 0.80 5.93
N ALA A 163 14.57 0.70 6.33
CA ALA A 163 15.55 1.77 6.18
C ALA A 163 15.85 2.09 4.72
N GLU A 164 15.85 1.08 3.84
CA GLU A 164 16.16 1.26 2.43
C GLU A 164 14.98 1.86 1.64
N LYS A 165 13.74 1.42 1.90
CA LYS A 165 12.60 1.64 0.99
C LYS A 165 11.47 2.47 1.56
N TYR A 166 11.49 2.76 2.86
CA TYR A 166 10.37 3.40 3.54
C TYR A 166 10.80 4.58 4.39
N ILE A 167 9.87 5.52 4.57
CA ILE A 167 9.98 6.64 5.49
C ILE A 167 9.15 6.27 6.74
N CYS A 168 9.77 6.32 7.92
CA CYS A 168 9.06 6.14 9.17
C CYS A 168 8.14 7.34 9.42
N LEU A 169 6.85 7.10 9.67
CA LEU A 169 5.91 8.16 10.02
C LEU A 169 5.89 8.46 11.53
N HIS A 170 6.64 7.70 12.35
CA HIS A 170 6.65 7.80 13.82
C HIS A 170 5.26 7.67 14.46
N LEU A 171 4.38 6.92 13.81
CA LEU A 171 3.01 6.65 14.27
C LEU A 171 2.89 5.19 14.70
N PRO A 172 3.01 4.89 16.01
CA PRO A 172 2.83 3.53 16.50
C PRO A 172 1.36 3.10 16.37
N VAL A 173 1.15 1.80 16.18
CA VAL A 173 -0.17 1.17 16.17
C VAL A 173 -0.12 -0.03 17.10
N ALA A 174 -0.97 -0.08 18.11
CA ALA A 174 -1.01 -1.19 19.05
C ALA A 174 -1.52 -2.46 18.35
N LEU A 175 -0.67 -3.46 18.18
CA LEU A 175 -1.04 -4.71 17.51
C LEU A 175 -1.74 -5.70 18.46
N GLU A 176 -1.33 -5.75 19.73
CA GLU A 176 -2.01 -6.40 20.86
C GLU A 176 -1.75 -5.59 22.15
N ASN A 177 -2.61 -5.72 23.16
CA ASN A 177 -2.23 -5.33 24.52
C ASN A 177 -1.14 -6.32 24.96
N ALA A 178 0.03 -5.80 25.32
CA ALA A 178 0.96 -6.56 26.16
C ALA A 178 0.29 -6.94 27.49
#